data_AF-A0A1I4H582-F1
#
_entry.id   AF-A0A1I4H582-F1
#
_cell.length_a   1.000
_cell.length_b   1.000
_cell.length_c   1.000
_cell.angle_alpha   90.00
_cell.angle_beta   90.00
_cell.angle_gamma   90.00
#
_symmetry.space_group_name_H-M   'P 1'
#
loop_
_entity.id
_entity.type
_entity.pdbx_description
1 polymer ?
#
loop_
_entity_poly.entity_id
_entity_poly.type
_entity_poly.pdbx_seq_one_letter_code
_entity_poly.pdbx_strand_id
1 'polypeptide(L)'
;MSSAIIAFRRKGDEASAIGDFDGVATTLLSEGRAFSLTTARIEAILLKLRAQRSELAAVIADLQVRPPSGDIRIDMVNANLRIEASKGLAQIDRLIEHAETCVVTP
;
A
#
# COMPACT_ATOMS: atom_id res chain seq x y z
N MET A 1 25.60 -1.46 7.02
CA MET A 1 24.25 -2.06 7.06
C MET A 1 23.25 -0.91 7.05
N SER A 2 22.57 -0.66 5.93
CA SER A 2 21.60 0.44 5.83
C SER A 2 20.29 0.00 6.49
N SER A 3 20.04 0.49 7.70
CA SER A 3 18.73 0.43 8.32
C SER A 3 17.78 1.33 7.55
N ALA A 4 17.00 0.75 6.64
CA ALA A 4 15.87 1.44 6.02
C ALA A 4 14.81 1.64 7.10
N ILE A 5 14.80 2.81 7.72
CA ILE A 5 13.74 3.23 8.64
C ILE A 5 12.49 3.45 7.79
N ILE A 6 11.54 2.53 7.85
CA ILE A 6 10.26 2.65 7.16
C ILE A 6 9.43 3.68 7.92
N ALA A 7 9.29 4.87 7.34
CA ALA A 7 8.53 5.95 7.93
C ALA A 7 7.03 5.63 7.93
N PHE A 8 6.42 5.54 9.11
CA PHE A 8 4.96 5.43 9.25
C PHE A 8 4.31 6.78 8.91
N ARG A 9 3.51 6.81 7.83
CA ARG A 9 2.77 8.00 7.37
C ARG A 9 1.70 8.39 8.38
N ARG A 10 1.60 9.69 8.70
CA ARG A 10 0.72 10.25 9.73
C ARG A 10 -0.69 10.49 9.18
N LYS A 11 -1.73 10.29 10.02
CA LYS A 11 -3.18 10.42 9.74
C LYS A 11 -3.67 11.79 9.20
N GLY A 12 -2.80 12.77 8.96
CA GLY A 12 -3.15 14.10 8.42
C GLY A 12 -3.13 14.21 6.88
N ASP A 13 -2.93 13.09 6.18
CA ASP A 13 -2.56 13.04 4.76
C ASP A 13 -3.72 12.75 3.80
N GLU A 14 -4.97 12.70 4.27
CA GLU A 14 -6.11 12.25 3.45
C GLU A 14 -6.44 13.22 2.30
N ALA A 15 -6.46 14.53 2.55
CA ALA A 15 -6.64 15.53 1.49
C ALA A 15 -5.45 15.56 0.51
N SER A 16 -4.23 15.29 1.00
CA SER A 16 -3.03 15.19 0.17
C SER A 16 -3.03 13.91 -0.67
N ALA A 17 -3.55 12.81 -0.13
CA ALA A 17 -3.65 11.53 -0.83
C ALA A 17 -4.63 11.60 -2.00
N ILE A 18 -5.78 12.28 -1.84
CA ILE A 18 -6.73 12.48 -2.94
C ILE A 18 -6.14 13.37 -4.04
N GLY A 19 -5.41 14.43 -3.67
CA GLY A 19 -4.68 15.28 -4.62
C GLY A 19 -3.58 14.53 -5.39
N ASP A 20 -2.87 13.61 -4.72
CA ASP A 20 -1.85 12.75 -5.35
C ASP A 20 -2.48 11.88 -6.47
N PHE A 21 -3.70 11.39 -6.29
CA PHE A 21 -4.37 10.57 -7.30
C PHE A 21 -4.82 11.37 -8.53
N ASP A 22 -5.35 12.58 -8.34
CA ASP A 22 -5.78 13.42 -9.46
C ASP A 22 -4.59 13.89 -10.33
N GLY A 23 -3.43 14.14 -9.72
CA GLY A 23 -2.20 14.42 -10.46
C GLY A 23 -1.74 13.25 -11.33
N VAL A 24 -1.76 12.03 -10.79
CA VAL A 24 -1.41 10.82 -11.55
C VAL A 24 -2.46 10.53 -12.63
N ALA A 25 -3.75 10.68 -12.32
CA ALA A 25 -4.84 10.45 -13.26
C ALA A 25 -4.80 11.42 -14.46
N THR A 26 -4.55 12.70 -14.21
CA THR A 26 -4.39 13.69 -15.29
C THR A 26 -3.18 13.39 -16.17
N THR A 27 -2.08 12.91 -15.58
CA THR A 27 -0.91 12.44 -16.33
C THR A 27 -1.26 11.26 -17.23
N LEU A 28 -1.90 10.22 -16.69
CA LEU A 28 -2.34 9.03 -17.46
C LEU A 28 -3.29 9.38 -18.60
N LEU A 29 -4.20 10.34 -18.38
CA LEU A 29 -5.07 10.89 -19.43
C LEU A 29 -4.29 11.62 -20.51
N SER A 30 -3.37 12.51 -20.13
CA SER A 30 -2.59 13.32 -21.07
C SER A 30 -1.63 12.47 -21.93
N GLU A 31 -1.17 11.33 -21.39
CA GLU A 31 -0.35 10.34 -22.09
C GLU A 31 -1.19 9.39 -22.97
N GLY A 32 -2.52 9.51 -22.96
CA GLY A 32 -3.42 8.62 -23.70
C GLY A 32 -3.46 7.20 -23.15
N ARG A 33 -2.99 6.98 -21.91
CA ARG A 33 -2.94 5.66 -21.26
C ARG A 33 -4.26 5.26 -20.64
N ALA A 34 -5.18 6.21 -20.44
CA ALA A 34 -6.55 5.98 -20.02
C ALA A 34 -7.53 6.72 -20.94
N PHE A 35 -8.69 6.10 -21.21
CA PHE A 35 -9.71 6.64 -22.12
C PHE A 35 -10.71 7.59 -21.44
N SER A 36 -10.74 7.62 -20.09
CA SER A 36 -11.61 8.49 -19.30
C SER A 36 -10.93 8.88 -17.98
N LEU A 37 -11.35 10.02 -17.40
CA LEU A 37 -10.85 10.46 -16.10
C LEU A 37 -11.14 9.44 -14.99
N THR A 38 -12.29 8.79 -15.07
CA THR A 38 -12.67 7.73 -14.12
C THR A 38 -11.70 6.56 -14.20
N THR A 39 -11.40 6.06 -15.41
CA THR A 39 -10.43 4.99 -15.63
C THR A 39 -9.04 5.39 -15.11
N ALA A 40 -8.61 6.61 -15.43
CA ALA A 40 -7.31 7.12 -14.99
C ALA A 40 -7.18 7.22 -13.47
N ARG A 41 -8.27 7.62 -12.78
CA ARG A 41 -8.33 7.66 -11.32
C ARG A 41 -8.27 6.26 -10.71
N ILE A 42 -9.00 5.30 -11.27
CA ILE A 42 -8.96 3.91 -10.80
C ILE A 42 -7.56 3.32 -10.99
N GLU A 43 -6.91 3.59 -12.13
CA GLU A 43 -5.53 3.18 -12.38
C GLU A 43 -4.54 3.82 -11.40
N ALA A 44 -4.69 5.11 -11.11
CA ALA A 44 -3.87 5.81 -10.11
C ALA A 44 -4.02 5.17 -8.71
N ILE A 45 -5.25 4.82 -8.32
CA ILE A 45 -5.55 4.11 -7.07
C ILE A 45 -4.87 2.73 -7.07
N LEU A 46 -5.04 1.94 -8.12
CA LEU A 46 -4.42 0.61 -8.25
C LEU A 46 -2.89 0.67 -8.16
N LEU A 47 -2.27 1.66 -8.81
CA LEU A 47 -0.83 1.86 -8.75
C LEU A 47 -0.34 2.11 -7.32
N LYS A 48 -1.05 2.96 -6.57
CA LYS A 48 -0.71 3.23 -5.16
C LYS A 48 -0.95 2.02 -4.26
N LEU A 49 -2.06 1.32 -4.42
CA LEU A 49 -2.37 0.12 -3.64
C LEU A 49 -1.32 -0.97 -3.86
N ARG A 50 -0.89 -1.20 -5.10
CA ARG A 50 0.17 -2.16 -5.42
C ARG A 50 1.53 -1.77 -4.83
N ALA A 51 1.86 -0.48 -4.79
CA ALA A 51 3.06 0.02 -4.12
C ALA A 51 2.98 -0.19 -2.59
N GLN A 52 1.86 0.14 -1.96
CA GLN A 52 1.67 -0.09 -0.53
C GLN A 52 1.68 -1.58 -0.18
N ARG A 53 1.12 -2.42 -1.05
CA ARG A 53 1.17 -3.87 -0.92
C ARG A 53 2.61 -4.39 -0.89
N SER A 54 3.45 -3.94 -1.82
CA SER A 54 4.85 -4.40 -1.88
C SER A 54 5.67 -3.91 -0.70
N GLU A 55 5.47 -2.66 -0.27
CA GLU A 55 6.09 -2.11 0.95
C GLU A 55 5.70 -2.93 2.20
N LEU A 56 4.41 -3.22 2.38
CA LEU A 56 3.95 -3.99 3.54
C LEU A 56 4.40 -5.45 3.50
N ALA A 57 4.45 -6.06 2.30
CA ALA A 57 5.01 -7.40 2.14
C ALA A 57 6.49 -7.45 2.52
N ALA A 58 7.27 -6.41 2.20
CA ALA A 58 8.67 -6.30 2.62
C ALA A 58 8.81 -6.18 4.14
N VAL A 59 7.94 -5.40 4.82
CA VAL A 59 7.89 -5.31 6.29
C VAL A 59 7.62 -6.68 6.91
N ILE A 60 6.65 -7.42 6.37
CA ILE A 60 6.30 -8.76 6.88
C ILE A 60 7.49 -9.71 6.72
N ALA A 61 8.15 -9.69 5.56
CA ALA A 61 9.33 -10.51 5.31
C ALA A 61 10.46 -10.20 6.30
N ASP A 62 10.75 -8.91 6.55
CA ASP A 62 11.74 -8.49 7.55
C ASP A 62 11.40 -8.99 8.97
N LEU A 63 10.14 -8.83 9.39
CA LEU A 63 9.66 -9.31 10.69
C LEU A 63 9.72 -10.84 10.82
N GLN A 64 9.57 -11.59 9.72
CA GLN A 64 9.61 -13.05 9.72
C GLN A 64 11.02 -13.61 9.86
N VAL A 65 12.02 -12.96 9.28
CA VAL A 65 13.42 -13.42 9.34
C VAL A 65 14.16 -12.91 10.58
N ARG A 66 13.54 -12.01 11.35
CA ARG A 66 14.16 -11.42 12.53
C ARG A 66 14.40 -12.47 13.62
N PRO A 67 15.63 -12.61 14.13
CA PRO A 67 15.90 -13.52 15.24
C PRO A 67 15.23 -13.03 16.53
N PRO A 68 14.99 -13.92 17.51
CA PRO A 68 14.53 -13.52 18.84
C PRO A 68 15.47 -12.48 19.45
N SER A 69 14.90 -11.44 20.05
CA SER A 69 15.67 -10.37 20.69
C SER A 69 16.21 -10.79 22.06
N GLY A 70 15.64 -11.82 22.67
CA GLY A 70 15.90 -12.22 24.05
C GLY A 70 15.08 -11.42 25.07
N ASP A 71 14.36 -10.39 24.64
CA ASP A 71 13.37 -9.67 25.44
C ASP A 71 11.95 -10.10 25.01
N ILE A 72 11.25 -10.76 25.94
CA ILE A 72 9.90 -11.28 25.73
C ILE A 72 8.92 -10.19 25.28
N ARG A 73 9.08 -8.95 25.75
CA ARG A 73 8.19 -7.84 25.39
C ARG A 73 8.41 -7.43 23.94
N ILE A 74 9.67 -7.35 23.50
CA ILE A 74 10.01 -7.01 22.11
C ILE A 74 9.54 -8.13 21.17
N ASP A 75 9.78 -9.39 21.55
CA ASP A 75 9.39 -10.54 20.74
C ASP A 75 7.86 -10.63 20.58
N MET A 76 7.10 -10.33 21.64
CA MET A 76 5.65 -10.24 21.58
C MET A 76 5.17 -9.07 20.69
N VAL A 77 5.82 -7.91 20.74
CA VAL A 77 5.50 -6.78 19.85
C VAL A 77 5.78 -7.14 18.40
N ASN A 78 6.92 -7.77 18.09
CA ASN A 78 7.24 -8.23 16.74
C ASN A 78 6.20 -9.25 16.22
N ALA A 79 5.78 -10.19 17.07
CA ALA A 79 4.74 -11.16 16.72
C ALA A 79 3.39 -10.49 16.42
N ASN A 80 2.98 -9.52 17.24
CA ASN A 80 1.74 -8.76 17.04
C ASN A 80 1.82 -7.91 15.77
N LEU A 81 2.94 -7.22 15.53
CA LEU A 81 3.15 -6.43 14.31
C LEU A 81 3.05 -7.30 13.06
N ARG A 82 3.60 -8.52 13.08
CA ARG A 82 3.47 -9.47 11.97
C ARG A 82 2.01 -9.84 11.70
N ILE A 83 1.22 -10.06 12.75
CA ILE A 83 -0.21 -10.39 12.62
C ILE A 83 -0.98 -9.22 12.01
N GLU A 84 -0.81 -8.02 12.55
CA GLU A 84 -1.52 -6.83 12.07
C GLU A 84 -1.08 -6.42 10.66
N ALA A 85 0.21 -6.54 10.33
CA ALA A 85 0.71 -6.32 8.98
C ALA A 85 0.09 -7.31 7.97
N SER A 86 0.00 -8.60 8.32
CA SER A 86 -0.66 -9.60 7.47
C SER A 86 -2.14 -9.30 7.25
N LYS A 87 -2.86 -8.83 8.28
CA LYS A 87 -4.26 -8.39 8.13
C LYS A 87 -4.37 -7.18 7.20
N GLY A 88 -3.49 -6.20 7.37
CA GLY A 88 -3.43 -5.03 6.48
C GLY A 88 -3.15 -5.42 5.03
N LEU A 89 -2.24 -6.37 4.80
CA LEU A 89 -1.93 -6.88 3.46
C LEU A 89 -3.17 -7.52 2.81
N ALA A 90 -3.88 -8.38 3.55
CA ALA A 90 -5.12 -8.99 3.07
C ALA A 90 -6.21 -7.95 2.77
N GLN A 91 -6.25 -6.83 3.50
CA GLN A 91 -7.17 -5.74 3.21
C GLN A 91 -6.80 -4.99 1.93
N ILE A 92 -5.51 -4.72 1.71
CA ILE A 92 -5.03 -4.12 0.46
C ILE A 92 -5.35 -5.03 -0.73
N ASP A 93 -5.16 -6.35 -0.59
CA ASP A 93 -5.47 -7.33 -1.65
C ASP A 93 -6.95 -7.26 -2.05
N ARG A 94 -7.88 -7.18 -1.09
CA ARG A 94 -9.31 -7.01 -1.37
C ARG A 94 -9.63 -5.68 -2.05
N LEU A 95 -8.95 -4.60 -1.67
CA LEU A 95 -9.16 -3.29 -2.31
C LEU A 95 -8.66 -3.29 -3.76
N ILE A 96 -7.54 -3.97 -4.04
CA ILE A 96 -7.04 -4.16 -5.40
C ILE A 96 -8.07 -4.95 -6.22
N GLU A 97 -8.52 -6.10 -5.71
CA GLU A 97 -9.54 -6.92 -6.39
C GLU A 97 -10.79 -6.09 -6.70
N HIS A 98 -11.30 -5.32 -5.73
CA HIS A 98 -12.46 -4.47 -5.93
C HIS A 98 -12.21 -3.38 -6.99
N ALA A 99 -11.08 -2.67 -6.92
CA ALA A 99 -10.73 -1.65 -7.90
C ALA A 99 -10.54 -2.24 -9.32
N GLU A 100 -10.00 -3.45 -9.44
CA GLU A 100 -9.88 -4.15 -10.73
C GLU A 100 -11.26 -4.49 -11.32
N THR A 101 -12.23 -4.90 -10.50
CA THR A 101 -13.61 -5.13 -11.00
C THR A 101 -14.23 -3.86 -11.59
N CYS A 102 -13.91 -2.68 -11.06
CA CYS A 102 -14.39 -1.40 -11.58
C CYS A 102 -13.75 -0.99 -12.92
N VAL A 103 -12.57 -1.52 -13.27
CA VAL A 103 -11.93 -1.26 -14.57
C VAL A 103 -12.58 -2.09 -15.68
N VAL A 104 -13.08 -3.28 -15.35
CA VAL A 104 -13.60 -4.26 -16.34
C VAL A 104 -15.05 -4.00 -16.73
N THR A 105 -15.83 -3.29 -15.91
CA THR A 105 -17.21 -2.89 -16.22
C THR A 105 -17.23 -1.50 -16.88
N PRO A 106 -17.57 -1.38 -18.18
CA PRO A 106 -17.72 -0.10 -18.87
C PRO A 106 -18.96 0.69 -18.41
#